data_AF-A0A365QMX6-F1
#
_entry.id   AF-A0A365QMX6-F1
#
_cell.length_a   1.000
_cell.length_b   1.000
_cell.length_c   1.000
_cell.angle_alpha   90.00
_cell.angle_beta   90.00
_cell.angle_gamma   90.00
#
_symmetry.space_group_name_H-M   'P 1'
#
loop_
_entity.id
_entity.type
_entity.pdbx_description
1 polymer ?
#
loop_
_entity_poly.entity_id
_entity_poly.type
_entity_poly.pdbx_seq_one_letter_code
_entity_poly.pdbx_strand_id
1 'polypeptide(L)' 'MSRETVRQRELEGRFPRASRLTQRCTVWSNREIHRWMANPLTYRTADAACEVKEGA' A
#
# COMPACT_ATOMS: atom_id res chain seq x y z
N MET A 1 5.51 0.59 14.38
CA MET A 1 5.73 0.31 12.94
C MET A 1 6.54 1.44 12.36
N SER A 2 7.76 1.18 11.91
CA SER A 2 8.62 2.22 11.32
C SER A 2 8.38 2.31 9.81
N ARG A 3 8.74 3.44 9.20
CA ARG A 3 8.60 3.65 7.74
C ARG A 3 9.34 2.57 6.94
N GLU A 4 10.46 2.08 7.46
CA GLU A 4 11.21 0.97 6.88
C GLU A 4 10.47 -0.37 6.97
N THR A 5 9.76 -0.65 8.07
CA THR A 5 8.94 -1.86 8.20
C THR A 5 7.82 -1.89 7.16
N VAL A 6 7.22 -0.75 6.87
CA VAL A 6 6.18 -0.62 5.82
C VAL A 6 6.79 -0.89 4.45
N ARG A 7 7.96 -0.33 4.15
CA ARG A 7 8.67 -0.56 2.89
C ARG A 7 9.05 -2.04 2.70
N GLN A 8 9.52 -2.72 3.75
CA GLN A 8 9.83 -4.15 3.68
C GLN A 8 8.58 -4.98 3.36
N ARG A 9 7.45 -4.72 4.05
CA ARG A 9 6.19 -5.44 3.79
C ARG A 9 5.60 -5.16 2.42
N GLU A 10 5.79 -3.94 1.90
CA GLU A 10 5.41 -3.58 0.53
C GLU A 10 6.22 -4.39 -0.48
N LEU A 11 7.55 -4.52 -0.29
CA LEU A 11 8.40 -5.38 -1.12
C LEU A 11 7.99 -6.85 -1.05
N GLU A 12 7.55 -7.31 0.12
CA GLU A 12 7.02 -8.68 0.30
C GLU A 12 5.60 -8.88 -0.27
N GLY A 13 4.93 -7.82 -0.77
CA GLY A 13 3.55 -7.89 -1.27
C GLY A 13 2.49 -8.08 -0.16
N ARG A 14 2.88 -7.88 1.11
CA ARG A 14 2.02 -8.01 2.30
C ARG A 14 1.44 -6.67 2.77
N PHE A 15 1.70 -5.60 2.02
CA PHE A 15 1.21 -4.25 2.30
C PHE A 15 0.69 -3.61 1.01
N PRO A 16 -0.33 -2.74 1.05
CA PRO A 16 -0.80 -2.01 -0.12
C PRO A 16 0.29 -1.15 -0.76
N ARG A 17 0.19 -0.97 -2.09
CA ARG A 17 1.13 -0.15 -2.86
C ARG A 17 1.03 1.32 -2.43
N ALA A 18 2.16 1.89 -2.03
CA ALA A 18 2.31 3.31 -1.77
C ALA A 18 2.04 4.16 -3.02
N SER A 19 1.16 5.15 -2.87
CA SER A 19 1.00 6.24 -3.85
C SER A 19 1.73 7.48 -3.33
N ARG A 20 2.58 8.10 -4.15
CA ARG A 20 3.26 9.35 -3.75
C ARG A 20 2.39 10.54 -4.12
N LEU A 21 1.92 11.26 -3.11
CA LEU A 21 1.21 12.52 -3.30
C LEU A 21 2.19 13.69 -3.52
N THR A 22 3.30 13.69 -2.77
CA THR A 22 4.38 14.66 -2.90
C THR A 22 5.73 13.99 -2.67
N GLN A 23 6.85 14.72 -2.79
CA GLN A 23 8.20 14.20 -2.55
C GLN A 23 8.39 13.58 -1.14
N ARG A 24 7.64 14.05 -0.14
CA ARG A 24 7.72 13.57 1.26
C ARG A 24 6.46 12.87 1.74
N CYS A 25 5.37 12.91 0.98
CA CYS A 25 4.08 12.35 1.39
C CYS A 25 3.74 11.12 0.55
N THR A 26 3.78 9.97 1.22
CA THR A 26 3.24 8.71 0.72
C THR A 26 1.86 8.49 1.34
N VAL A 27 0.89 8.15 0.51
CA VAL A 27 -0.49 7.84 0.90
C VAL A 27 -0.87 6.45 0.41
N TRP A 28 -1.85 5.85 1.07
CA TRP A 28 -2.40 4.55 0.72
C TRP A 28 -3.92 4.64 0.64
N SER A 29 -4.51 3.79 -0.18
CA SER A 29 -5.97 3.71 -0.30
C SER A 29 -6.60 3.33 1.04
N ASN A 30 -7.53 4.17 1.53
CA ASN A 30 -8.16 3.99 2.84
C ASN A 30 -8.83 2.61 2.99
N ARG A 31 -9.48 2.14 1.91
CA ARG A 31 -10.11 0.83 1.83
C ARG A 31 -9.11 -0.32 2.03
N GLU A 32 -7.91 -0.19 1.47
CA GLU A 32 -6.88 -1.21 1.55
C GLU A 32 -6.21 -1.22 2.92
N ILE A 33 -5.93 -0.05 3.49
CA ILE A 33 -5.42 0.08 4.86
C ILE A 33 -6.39 -0.56 5.86
N HIS A 34 -7.70 -0.30 5.72
CA HIS A 34 -8.70 -0.92 6.59
C HIS A 34 -8.76 -2.45 6.45
N ARG A 35 -8.63 -2.98 5.22
CA ARG A 35 -8.56 -4.44 4.98
C ARG A 35 -7.31 -5.07 5.60
N TRP A 36 -6.16 -4.41 5.46
CA TRP A 36 -4.91 -4.84 6.08
C TRP A 36 -4.99 -4.78 7.60
N MET A 37 -5.56 -3.71 8.15
CA MET A 37 -5.70 -3.54 9.61
C MET A 37 -6.66 -4.56 10.21
N ALA A 38 -7.72 -4.93 9.48
CA ALA A 38 -8.63 -6.00 9.89
C ALA A 38 -7.96 -7.37 9.87
N ASN A 39 -7.06 -7.64 8.91
CA ASN A 39 -6.44 -8.96 8.75
C ASN A 39 -4.99 -8.88 8.22
N PRO A 40 -4.00 -8.48 9.05
CA PRO A 40 -2.65 -8.16 8.57
C PRO A 40 -1.83 -9.39 8.14
N LEU A 41 -2.21 -10.59 8.60
CA LEU A 41 -1.50 -11.84 8.29
C LEU A 41 -2.01 -12.50 7.00
N THR A 42 -3.30 -12.36 6.69
CA THR A 42 -3.93 -12.94 5.51
C THR A 42 -4.06 -11.94 4.36
N TYR A 43 -3.77 -10.67 4.62
CA TYR A 43 -3.76 -9.63 3.61
C TYR A 43 -2.74 -9.93 2.52
N ARG A 44 -3.23 -10.13 1.29
CA ARG A 44 -2.45 -10.10 0.06
C ARG A 44 -2.99 -8.97 -0.79
N THR A 45 -2.08 -8.15 -1.34
CA THR A 45 -2.50 -7.16 -2.33
C THR A 45 -3.03 -7.89 -3.56
N ALA A 46 -4.24 -7.53 -4.00
CA ALA A 46 -4.79 -8.00 -5.28
C ALA A 46 -4.26 -7.17 -6.47
N ASP A 47 -3.54 -6.08 -6.18
CA ASP A 47 -3.14 -5.02 -7.10
C ASP A 47 -1.71 -5.21 -7.65
N ALA A 48 -1.37 -6.45 -8.01
CA ALA A 48 -0.56 -6.66 -9.22
C ALA A 48 -1.42 -6.45 -10.50
N ALA A 49 -2.74 -6.31 -10.33
CA ALA A 49 -3.69 -6.00 -11.39
C ALA A 49 -4.21 -4.56 -11.23
N CYS A 50 -3.74 -3.66 -12.10
CA CYS A 50 -4.27 -2.31 -12.38
C CYS A 50 -3.57 -1.11 -11.71
N GLU A 51 -2.32 -0.89 -12.10
CA GLU A 51 -1.89 0.49 -12.39
C GLU A 51 -2.84 1.08 -13.46
N VAL A 52 -3.66 2.08 -13.11
CA VAL A 52 -4.07 3.23 -13.95
C VAL A 52 -4.89 4.19 -13.06
N LYS A 53 -4.33 5.37 -12.76
CA LYS A 53 -4.99 6.67 -13.01
C LYS A 53 -3.91 7.74 -13.14
N GLU A 54 -3.47 7.89 -14.39
CA GLU A 54 -3.05 9.15 -15.00
C GLU A 54 -4.02 10.27 -14.54
N GLY A 55 -3.59 11.47 -14.15
CA GLY A 55 -2.75 12.35 -14.95
C GLY A 55 -3.62 13.21 -15.88
N ALA A 56 -4.43 14.12 -15.31
CA ALA A 56 -4.94 15.37 -15.92
C ALA A 56 -5.74 16.16 -14.88
#